data_AF-A0A267TC45-F1
#
_entry.id   AF-A0A267TC45-F1
#
_cell.length_a   1.000
_cell.length_b   1.000
_cell.length_c   1.000
_cell.angle_alpha   90.00
_cell.angle_beta   90.00
_cell.angle_gamma   90.00
#
_symmetry.space_group_name_H-M   'P 1'
#
loop_
_entity.id
_entity.type
_entity.pdbx_description
1 polymer ?
#
loop_
_entity_poly.entity_id
_entity_poly.type
_entity_poly.pdbx_seq_one_letter_code
_entity_poly.pdbx_strand_id
1 'polypeptide(L)'
;MKVLECIIYLPENIKSSYTRISPITGKQMKMKSIKIILAILVLLSCETKKSGKLRKDIIGEWTFVKEVDARLSNNDNLPPPLPIPLGFIFFPNNTCENKFGFYKKFDHDRTKIYYLGNRTRYKIDGNKLKIFDLSGNKWYIQKIVSIIEDTLTVQVRDSVFSKFVRAKYKIDPNENYDKIIVSTSGCMGPCPQLDISIEKTEMCYFWVNLTLQYKECFILRLQRRTIPILKKILKRLT
;
A
#
# COMPACT_ATOMS: atom_id res chain seq x y z
N MET A 1 23.03 21.45 12.47
CA MET A 1 23.67 20.60 11.45
C MET A 1 24.29 19.41 12.18
N LYS A 2 23.77 18.19 11.99
CA LYS A 2 24.36 16.96 12.53
C LYS A 2 24.19 15.87 11.47
N VAL A 3 25.35 15.37 11.05
CA VAL A 3 25.58 14.36 10.03
C VAL A 3 25.27 12.98 10.63
N LEU A 4 24.59 12.14 9.86
CA LEU A 4 24.42 10.72 10.13
C LEU A 4 25.68 10.00 9.62
N GLU A 5 26.46 9.42 10.53
CA GLU A 5 27.45 8.41 10.17
C GLU A 5 26.76 7.04 10.08
N CYS A 6 26.80 6.43 8.90
CA CYS A 6 26.44 5.03 8.68
C CYS A 6 27.72 4.20 8.82
N ILE A 7 27.83 3.44 9.91
CA ILE A 7 28.84 2.39 10.06
C ILE A 7 28.30 1.13 9.36
N ILE A 8 28.98 0.70 8.32
CA ILE A 8 28.73 -0.58 7.64
C ILE A 8 29.65 -1.62 8.30
N TYR A 9 29.06 -2.59 8.99
CA TYR A 9 29.78 -3.77 9.47
C TYR A 9 29.94 -4.77 8.32
N LEU A 10 31.19 -5.09 7.96
CA LEU A 10 31.55 -6.26 7.16
C LEU A 10 31.76 -7.45 8.11
N PRO A 11 31.16 -8.63 7.84
CA PRO A 11 31.51 -9.82 8.60
C PRO A 11 32.87 -10.38 8.12
N GLU A 12 33.89 -10.23 8.97
CA GLU A 12 35.07 -11.08 8.95
C GLU A 12 34.71 -12.44 9.54
N ASN A 13 34.56 -13.46 8.70
CA ASN A 13 34.96 -14.86 8.93
C ASN A 13 34.30 -15.77 7.89
N ILE A 14 35.05 -16.12 6.85
CA ILE A 14 34.79 -17.36 6.11
C ILE A 14 36.09 -18.17 6.18
N LYS A 15 36.10 -19.14 7.10
CA LYS A 15 37.10 -20.21 7.12
C LYS A 15 36.99 -20.99 5.81
N SER A 16 38.01 -20.85 4.97
CA SER A 16 38.23 -21.69 3.80
C SER A 16 38.33 -23.15 4.24
N SER A 17 37.36 -23.96 3.83
CA SER A 17 37.42 -25.42 3.87
C SER A 17 37.53 -25.91 2.44
N TYR A 18 38.77 -26.15 1.99
CA TYR A 18 39.05 -26.82 0.72
C TYR A 18 38.56 -28.26 0.82
N THR A 19 37.44 -28.56 0.15
CA THR A 19 37.04 -29.93 -0.15
C THR A 19 37.71 -30.37 -1.45
N ARG A 20 38.43 -31.49 -1.36
CA ARG A 20 39.17 -32.13 -2.44
C ARG A 20 38.16 -32.59 -3.51
N ILE A 21 38.11 -31.92 -4.66
CA ILE A 21 37.29 -32.35 -5.80
C ILE A 21 38.02 -33.51 -6.48
N SER A 22 37.41 -34.70 -6.44
CA SER A 22 37.82 -35.86 -7.22
C SER A 22 37.65 -35.56 -8.72
N PRO A 23 38.53 -36.09 -9.60
CA PRO A 23 38.43 -35.85 -11.04
C PRO A 23 37.15 -36.48 -11.59
N ILE A 24 36.22 -35.63 -12.03
CA ILE A 24 35.06 -36.06 -12.80
C ILE A 24 35.58 -36.39 -14.20
N THR A 25 35.57 -37.68 -14.52
CA THR A 25 35.82 -38.20 -15.85
C THR A 25 34.88 -37.53 -16.85
N GLY A 26 35.48 -36.84 -17.83
CA GLY A 26 34.79 -36.10 -18.88
C GLY A 26 33.99 -37.05 -19.77
N LYS A 27 32.70 -37.22 -19.45
CA LYS A 27 31.73 -37.72 -20.42
C LYS A 27 31.41 -36.56 -21.35
N GLN A 28 31.84 -36.63 -22.60
CA GLN A 28 31.53 -35.61 -23.60
C GLN A 28 30.01 -35.43 -23.70
N MET A 29 29.50 -34.30 -23.20
CA MET A 29 28.13 -33.89 -23.42
C MET A 29 27.97 -33.55 -24.91
N LYS A 30 27.20 -34.37 -25.62
CA LYS A 30 26.82 -34.14 -27.02
C LYS A 30 26.28 -32.71 -27.18
N MET A 31 26.89 -31.97 -28.11
CA MET A 31 26.64 -30.57 -28.52
C MET A 31 25.18 -30.21 -28.90
N LYS A 32 24.22 -31.13 -28.80
CA LYS A 32 22.80 -30.90 -29.09
C LYS A 32 22.04 -30.25 -27.91
N SER A 33 22.56 -30.32 -26.69
CA SER A 33 21.87 -29.82 -25.48
C SER A 33 22.13 -28.34 -25.15
N ILE A 34 23.16 -27.72 -25.75
CA ILE A 34 23.53 -26.31 -25.49
C ILE A 34 22.46 -25.33 -26.03
N LYS A 35 21.83 -25.65 -27.17
CA LYS A 35 20.80 -24.80 -27.76
C LYS A 35 19.55 -24.65 -26.88
N ILE A 36 19.20 -25.70 -26.13
CA ILE A 36 18.06 -25.71 -25.21
C ILE A 36 18.34 -24.83 -23.99
N ILE A 37 19.56 -24.90 -23.44
CA ILE A 37 19.97 -24.06 -22.30
C ILE A 37 19.95 -22.57 -22.69
N LEU A 38 20.43 -22.24 -23.89
CA LEU A 38 20.39 -20.87 -24.41
C LEU A 38 18.94 -20.37 -24.60
N ALA A 39 18.03 -21.22 -25.08
CA ALA A 39 16.62 -20.87 -25.24
C ALA A 39 15.92 -20.60 -23.89
N ILE A 40 16.22 -21.40 -22.85
CA ILE A 40 15.68 -21.20 -21.50
C ILE A 40 16.18 -19.89 -20.87
N LEU A 41 17.45 -19.54 -21.06
CA LEU A 41 18.02 -18.28 -20.56
C LEU A 41 17.36 -17.05 -21.19
N VAL A 42 17.02 -17.11 -22.49
CA VAL A 42 16.30 -16.03 -23.18
C VAL A 42 14.88 -15.85 -22.64
N LEU A 43 14.17 -16.95 -22.35
CA LEU A 43 12.82 -16.91 -21.77
C LEU A 43 12.81 -16.31 -20.35
N LEU A 44 13.80 -16.66 -19.51
CA LEU A 44 13.92 -16.14 -18.14
C LEU A 44 14.22 -14.63 -18.10
N SER A 45 14.92 -14.08 -19.10
CA SER A 45 15.22 -12.64 -19.17
C SER A 45 13.98 -11.78 -19.41
N CYS A 46 12.99 -12.29 -20.14
CA CYS A 46 11.80 -11.51 -20.55
C CYS A 46 10.89 -11.14 -19.36
N GLU A 47 10.74 -12.03 -18.37
CA GLU A 47 9.88 -11.79 -17.21
C GLU A 47 10.42 -10.72 -16.25
N THR A 48 11.75 -10.57 -16.17
CA THR A 48 12.42 -9.62 -15.28
C THR A 48 12.20 -8.17 -15.69
N LYS A 49 12.19 -7.87 -17.00
CA LYS A 49 11.97 -6.50 -17.50
C LYS A 49 10.56 -6.00 -17.22
N LYS A 50 9.55 -6.84 -17.49
CA LYS A 50 8.13 -6.49 -17.30
C LYS A 50 7.80 -6.26 -15.81
N SER A 51 8.26 -7.16 -14.94
CA SER A 51 8.08 -7.02 -13.50
C SER A 51 8.82 -5.80 -12.93
N GLY A 52 10.02 -5.51 -13.44
CA GLY A 52 10.79 -4.31 -13.07
C GLY A 52 10.05 -3.00 -13.39
N LYS A 53 9.41 -2.92 -14.57
CA LYS A 53 8.58 -1.76 -14.94
C LYS A 53 7.36 -1.62 -14.02
N LEU A 54 6.60 -2.68 -13.81
CA LEU A 54 5.42 -2.66 -12.92
C LEU A 54 5.76 -2.20 -11.49
N ARG A 55 6.91 -2.64 -10.97
CA ARG A 55 7.39 -2.22 -9.64
C ARG A 55 7.67 -0.73 -9.53
N LYS A 56 8.11 -0.08 -10.62
CA LYS A 56 8.31 1.36 -10.66
C LYS A 56 6.97 2.09 -10.81
N ASP A 57 6.13 1.61 -11.73
CA ASP A 57 4.89 2.30 -12.11
C ASP A 57 3.81 2.25 -11.02
N ILE A 58 3.80 1.21 -10.19
CA ILE A 58 2.82 1.04 -9.09
C ILE A 58 3.05 2.02 -7.93
N ILE A 59 4.25 2.57 -7.78
CA ILE A 59 4.57 3.46 -6.65
C ILE A 59 3.69 4.70 -6.70
N GLY A 60 3.18 5.09 -5.54
CA GLY A 60 2.30 6.24 -5.40
C GLY A 60 0.94 5.87 -4.83
N GLU A 61 0.05 6.85 -4.88
CA GLU A 61 -1.26 6.79 -4.26
C GLU A 61 -2.35 6.53 -5.30
N TRP A 62 -3.19 5.53 -5.01
CA TRP A 62 -4.24 5.03 -5.87
C TRP A 62 -5.56 5.06 -5.12
N THR A 63 -6.58 5.66 -5.73
CA THR A 63 -7.95 5.72 -5.20
C THR A 63 -8.84 4.82 -6.03
N PHE A 64 -9.60 3.96 -5.37
CA PHE A 64 -10.56 3.08 -6.01
C PHE A 64 -11.66 3.92 -6.67
N VAL A 65 -12.02 3.55 -7.90
CA VAL A 65 -13.10 4.21 -8.64
C VAL A 65 -14.31 3.29 -8.70
N LYS A 66 -14.12 2.08 -9.24
CA LYS A 66 -15.21 1.13 -9.45
C LYS A 66 -14.69 -0.28 -9.69
N GLU A 67 -15.61 -1.21 -9.55
CA GLU A 67 -15.48 -2.58 -10.01
C GLU A 67 -16.31 -2.76 -11.29
N VAL A 68 -15.80 -3.54 -12.24
CA VAL A 68 -16.46 -3.85 -13.51
C VAL A 68 -16.47 -5.36 -13.65
N ASP A 69 -17.65 -5.96 -13.75
CA ASP A 69 -17.81 -7.37 -14.12
C ASP A 69 -18.05 -7.46 -15.63
N ALA A 70 -17.12 -8.08 -16.35
CA ALA A 70 -17.21 -8.23 -17.81
C ALA A 70 -18.40 -9.10 -18.27
N ARG A 71 -19.07 -9.82 -17.37
CA ARG A 71 -20.28 -10.60 -17.66
C ARG A 71 -21.55 -9.77 -17.66
N LEU A 72 -21.55 -8.62 -16.99
CA LEU A 72 -22.71 -7.75 -16.89
C LEU A 72 -22.61 -6.68 -17.98
N SER A 73 -23.69 -6.51 -18.74
CA SER A 73 -23.84 -5.41 -19.70
C SER A 73 -23.76 -4.07 -18.95
N ASN A 74 -23.14 -3.05 -19.58
CA ASN A 74 -22.85 -1.71 -19.02
C ASN A 74 -24.07 -0.87 -18.55
N ASN A 75 -25.24 -1.47 -18.34
CA ASN A 75 -26.50 -0.77 -18.01
C ASN A 75 -26.74 -0.56 -16.52
N ASP A 76 -25.79 -0.86 -15.65
CA ASP A 76 -25.98 -0.66 -14.22
C ASP A 76 -25.60 0.77 -13.82
N ASN A 77 -26.61 1.53 -13.40
CA ASN A 77 -26.48 2.79 -12.68
C ASN A 77 -25.35 2.67 -11.67
N LEU A 78 -24.29 3.46 -11.85
CA LEU A 78 -23.16 3.50 -10.94
C LEU A 78 -23.70 3.79 -9.53
N PRO A 79 -23.46 2.93 -8.53
CA PRO A 79 -23.79 3.28 -7.17
C PRO A 79 -23.05 4.58 -6.83
N PRO A 80 -23.67 5.49 -6.07
CA PRO A 80 -23.04 6.74 -5.69
C PRO A 80 -21.68 6.44 -5.03
N PRO A 81 -20.66 7.28 -5.27
CA PRO A 81 -19.34 7.07 -4.71
C PRO A 81 -19.44 6.89 -3.19
N LEU A 82 -18.81 5.83 -2.67
CA LEU A 82 -18.77 5.60 -1.24
C LEU A 82 -18.10 6.80 -0.56
N PRO A 83 -18.65 7.31 0.55
CA PRO A 83 -18.12 8.49 1.25
C PRO A 83 -16.73 8.24 1.90
N ILE A 84 -16.21 7.01 1.81
CA ILE A 84 -14.95 6.61 2.43
C ILE A 84 -13.91 6.36 1.32
N PRO A 85 -12.75 7.03 1.34
CA PRO A 85 -11.74 6.85 0.32
C PRO A 85 -11.13 5.44 0.40
N LEU A 86 -11.51 4.60 -0.56
CA LEU A 86 -10.93 3.28 -0.77
C LEU A 86 -9.66 3.39 -1.63
N GLY A 87 -8.66 2.54 -1.38
CA GLY A 87 -7.46 2.52 -2.20
C GLY A 87 -6.19 2.14 -1.44
N PHE A 88 -5.05 2.35 -2.10
CA PHE A 88 -3.73 2.00 -1.57
C PHE A 88 -2.70 3.08 -1.85
N ILE A 89 -1.70 3.17 -0.97
CA ILE A 89 -0.47 3.94 -1.20
C ILE A 89 0.69 2.95 -1.22
N PHE A 90 1.38 2.80 -2.34
CA PHE A 90 2.55 1.92 -2.47
C PHE A 90 3.84 2.70 -2.31
N PHE A 91 4.72 2.21 -1.43
CA PHE A 91 6.02 2.82 -1.14
C PHE A 91 7.17 2.03 -1.78
N PRO A 92 8.32 2.68 -2.07
CA PRO A 92 9.49 2.03 -2.66
C PRO A 92 10.09 0.90 -1.80
N ASN A 93 9.83 0.88 -0.50
CA ASN A 93 10.38 -0.08 0.45
C ASN A 93 9.52 -1.36 0.61
N ASN A 94 8.74 -1.73 -0.41
CA ASN A 94 7.82 -2.90 -0.38
C ASN A 94 6.78 -2.86 0.76
N THR A 95 6.45 -1.66 1.26
CA THR A 95 5.30 -1.45 2.15
C THR A 95 4.20 -0.68 1.45
N CYS A 96 2.97 -0.88 1.88
CA CYS A 96 1.83 -0.12 1.38
C CYS A 96 0.89 0.26 2.52
N GLU A 97 0.11 1.31 2.32
CA GLU A 97 -1.00 1.69 3.20
C GLU A 97 -2.31 1.39 2.51
N ASN A 98 -3.20 0.63 3.17
CA ASN A 98 -4.60 0.52 2.80
C ASN A 98 -5.33 1.74 3.36
N LYS A 99 -5.97 2.54 2.48
CA LYS A 99 -6.69 3.75 2.90
C LYS A 99 -7.87 3.47 3.82
N PHE A 100 -8.51 2.31 3.64
CA PHE A 100 -9.60 1.87 4.52
C PHE A 100 -9.08 1.28 5.83
N GLY A 101 -7.85 0.78 5.85
CA GLY A 101 -7.29 0.08 6.99
C GLY A 101 -7.62 -1.41 7.06
N PHE A 102 -6.97 -2.09 8.00
CA PHE A 102 -7.18 -3.51 8.28
C PHE A 102 -7.97 -3.67 9.57
N TYR A 103 -8.97 -4.54 9.53
CA TYR A 103 -9.83 -4.81 10.69
C TYR A 103 -9.97 -6.31 10.91
N LYS A 104 -10.00 -6.73 12.17
CA LYS A 104 -10.29 -8.11 12.57
C LYS A 104 -11.58 -8.16 13.38
N LYS A 105 -12.49 -9.04 13.00
CA LYS A 105 -13.68 -9.36 13.82
C LYS A 105 -13.29 -10.31 14.94
N PHE A 106 -13.88 -10.15 16.12
CA PHE A 106 -13.69 -11.08 17.21
C PHE A 106 -14.50 -12.35 16.97
N ASP A 107 -13.87 -13.52 17.12
CA ASP A 107 -14.49 -14.80 16.74
C ASP A 107 -15.71 -15.15 17.61
N HIS A 108 -15.69 -14.76 18.89
CA HIS A 108 -16.79 -15.01 19.83
C HIS A 108 -17.86 -13.90 19.87
N ASP A 109 -17.55 -12.71 19.34
CA ASP A 109 -18.46 -11.57 19.36
C ASP A 109 -18.31 -10.78 18.06
N ARG A 110 -19.20 -11.07 17.11
CA ARG A 110 -19.19 -10.45 15.78
C ARG A 110 -19.46 -8.94 15.80
N THR A 111 -19.87 -8.39 16.94
CA THR A 111 -20.07 -6.94 17.12
C THR A 111 -18.75 -6.22 17.40
N LYS A 112 -17.71 -6.92 17.85
CA LYS A 112 -16.40 -6.34 18.15
C LYS A 112 -15.49 -6.37 16.93
N ILE A 113 -15.00 -5.19 16.55
CA ILE A 113 -14.09 -4.99 15.42
C ILE A 113 -12.83 -4.30 15.94
N TYR A 114 -11.66 -4.90 15.71
CA TYR A 114 -10.37 -4.32 16.08
C TYR A 114 -9.67 -3.73 14.87
N TYR A 115 -9.22 -2.49 14.99
CA TYR A 115 -8.37 -1.85 14.00
C TYR A 115 -6.92 -2.32 14.17
N LEU A 116 -6.32 -2.79 13.08
CA LEU A 116 -4.96 -3.37 13.05
C LEU A 116 -3.93 -2.41 12.44
N GLY A 117 -4.34 -1.20 12.06
CA GLY A 117 -3.51 -0.25 11.33
C GLY A 117 -3.78 -0.25 9.82
N ASN A 118 -3.13 0.68 9.12
CA ASN A 118 -3.24 0.84 7.67
C ASN A 118 -2.05 0.25 6.90
N ARG A 119 -0.88 0.12 7.54
CA ARG A 119 0.37 -0.20 6.86
C ARG A 119 0.66 -1.69 6.87
N THR A 120 1.00 -2.24 5.71
CA THR A 120 1.37 -3.64 5.53
C THR A 120 2.47 -3.80 4.47
N ARG A 121 2.86 -5.03 4.17
CA ARG A 121 3.83 -5.39 3.13
C ARG A 121 3.13 -5.73 1.82
N TYR A 122 3.78 -5.41 0.70
CA TYR A 122 3.37 -5.88 -0.62
C TYR A 122 4.56 -6.41 -1.42
N LYS A 123 4.29 -7.18 -2.47
CA LYS A 123 5.28 -7.60 -3.45
C LYS A 123 4.65 -7.80 -4.82
N ILE A 124 5.46 -7.61 -5.86
CA ILE A 124 5.09 -7.92 -7.25
C ILE A 124 5.93 -9.08 -7.75
N ASP A 125 5.24 -10.09 -8.26
CA ASP A 125 5.78 -11.33 -8.78
C ASP A 125 5.19 -11.59 -10.16
N GLY A 126 5.96 -11.33 -11.22
CA GLY A 126 5.44 -11.21 -12.58
C GLY A 126 4.38 -10.11 -12.69
N ASN A 127 3.15 -10.49 -13.01
CA ASN A 127 1.98 -9.61 -13.03
C ASN A 127 1.08 -9.76 -11.79
N LYS A 128 1.51 -10.47 -10.76
CA LYS A 128 0.73 -10.69 -9.53
C LYS A 128 1.12 -9.65 -8.50
N LEU A 129 0.15 -8.83 -8.10
CA LEU A 129 0.23 -7.99 -6.92
C LEU A 129 -0.18 -8.81 -5.70
N LYS A 130 0.73 -8.93 -4.73
CA LYS A 130 0.48 -9.64 -3.47
C LYS A 130 0.53 -8.62 -2.33
N ILE A 131 -0.56 -8.48 -1.58
CA ILE A 131 -0.67 -7.59 -0.42
C ILE A 131 -0.91 -8.46 0.81
N PHE A 132 -0.17 -8.20 1.88
CA PHE A 132 -0.31 -8.97 3.11
C PHE A 132 -1.48 -8.45 3.94
N ASP A 133 -2.49 -9.29 4.15
CA ASP A 133 -3.66 -8.98 4.95
C ASP A 133 -3.38 -9.27 6.43
N LEU A 134 -3.42 -8.21 7.25
CA LEU A 134 -3.17 -8.30 8.70
C LEU A 134 -4.29 -9.03 9.45
N SER A 135 -5.51 -9.04 8.91
CA SER A 135 -6.67 -9.63 9.60
C SER A 135 -6.62 -11.16 9.61
N GLY A 136 -6.27 -11.74 8.46
CA GLY A 136 -6.17 -13.19 8.27
C GLY A 136 -4.74 -13.73 8.20
N ASN A 137 -3.72 -12.89 8.40
CA ASN A 137 -2.31 -13.26 8.33
C ASN A 137 -1.93 -13.97 7.00
N LYS A 138 -2.51 -13.51 5.89
CA LYS A 138 -2.43 -14.19 4.58
C LYS A 138 -2.09 -13.22 3.45
N TRP A 139 -1.51 -13.75 2.37
CA TRP A 139 -1.28 -12.96 1.16
C TRP A 139 -2.53 -12.93 0.30
N TYR A 140 -3.08 -11.75 0.09
CA TYR A 140 -4.11 -11.50 -0.89
C TYR A 140 -3.47 -11.25 -2.25
N ILE A 141 -3.93 -11.93 -3.28
CA ILE A 141 -3.30 -11.95 -4.61
C ILE A 141 -4.27 -11.42 -5.64
N GLN A 142 -3.81 -10.44 -6.41
CA GLN A 142 -4.54 -9.88 -7.55
C GLN A 142 -3.62 -9.84 -8.77
N LYS A 143 -4.19 -9.89 -9.97
CA LYS A 143 -3.40 -9.79 -11.21
C LYS A 143 -3.46 -8.36 -11.71
N ILE A 144 -2.31 -7.71 -11.87
CA ILE A 144 -2.18 -6.43 -12.55
C ILE A 144 -2.42 -6.67 -14.03
N VAL A 145 -3.52 -6.13 -14.55
CA VAL A 145 -3.84 -6.17 -15.98
C VAL A 145 -3.06 -5.09 -16.70
N SER A 146 -3.10 -3.88 -16.16
CA SER A 146 -2.42 -2.72 -16.75
C SER A 146 -2.18 -1.60 -15.72
N ILE A 147 -1.13 -0.83 -15.98
CA ILE A 147 -0.90 0.49 -15.41
C ILE A 147 -0.66 1.41 -16.60
N ILE A 148 -1.63 2.24 -16.95
CA ILE A 148 -1.58 3.15 -18.10
C ILE A 148 -1.81 4.54 -17.56
N GLU A 149 -0.81 5.41 -17.70
CA GLU A 149 -0.83 6.77 -17.17
C GLU A 149 -1.20 6.80 -15.67
N ASP A 150 -2.41 7.26 -15.38
CA ASP A 150 -2.96 7.41 -14.05
C ASP A 150 -4.01 6.35 -13.71
N THR A 151 -4.15 5.29 -14.50
CA THR A 151 -5.13 4.22 -14.25
C THR A 151 -4.44 2.89 -13.98
N LEU A 152 -4.73 2.30 -12.82
CA LEU A 152 -4.35 0.95 -12.43
C LEU A 152 -5.59 0.06 -12.56
N THR A 153 -5.48 -1.02 -13.33
CA THR A 153 -6.53 -2.05 -13.45
C THR A 153 -6.00 -3.36 -12.91
N VAL A 154 -6.70 -3.92 -11.92
CA VAL A 154 -6.40 -5.23 -11.34
C VAL A 154 -7.59 -6.16 -11.54
N GLN A 155 -7.30 -7.41 -11.85
CA GLN A 155 -8.28 -8.48 -11.90
C GLN A 155 -8.36 -9.10 -10.50
N VAL A 156 -9.55 -9.09 -9.92
CA VAL A 156 -9.84 -9.58 -8.57
C VAL A 156 -10.41 -11.00 -8.61
N ARG A 157 -11.24 -11.28 -9.62
CA ARG A 157 -11.79 -12.60 -9.94
C ARG A 157 -11.85 -12.73 -11.47
N ASP A 158 -12.20 -13.91 -11.98
CA ASP A 158 -12.08 -14.24 -13.40
C ASP A 158 -12.63 -13.16 -14.36
N SER A 159 -13.84 -12.66 -14.12
CA SER A 159 -14.44 -11.59 -14.95
C SER A 159 -14.48 -10.22 -14.27
N VAL A 160 -13.92 -10.08 -13.07
CA VAL A 160 -14.14 -8.91 -12.21
C VAL A 160 -12.86 -8.09 -12.10
N PHE A 161 -12.96 -6.82 -12.48
CA PHE A 161 -11.84 -5.88 -12.55
C PHE A 161 -12.08 -4.67 -11.66
N SER A 162 -11.15 -4.38 -10.75
CA SER A 162 -11.14 -3.13 -10.00
C SER A 162 -10.27 -2.11 -10.72
N LYS A 163 -10.81 -0.89 -10.88
CA LYS A 163 -10.11 0.26 -11.44
C LYS A 163 -9.76 1.25 -10.35
N PHE A 164 -8.53 1.71 -10.37
CA PHE A 164 -8.00 2.74 -9.49
C PHE A 164 -7.42 3.88 -10.32
N VAL A 165 -7.50 5.08 -9.80
CA VAL A 165 -6.88 6.28 -10.39
C VAL A 165 -5.79 6.82 -9.48
N ARG A 166 -4.72 7.34 -10.07
CA ARG A 166 -3.63 7.99 -9.34
C ARG A 166 -4.15 9.28 -8.73
N ALA A 167 -3.93 9.46 -7.43
CA ALA A 167 -4.34 10.69 -6.76
C ALA A 167 -3.55 11.89 -7.31
N LYS A 168 -4.28 12.92 -7.74
CA LYS A 168 -3.74 14.21 -8.16
C LYS A 168 -4.17 15.28 -7.18
N TYR A 169 -3.20 15.94 -6.57
CA TYR A 169 -3.45 17.02 -5.63
C TYR A 169 -3.12 18.35 -6.30
N LYS A 170 -4.09 19.27 -6.33
CA LYS A 170 -3.81 20.68 -6.64
C LYS A 170 -3.30 21.33 -5.36
N ILE A 171 -2.00 21.61 -5.29
CA ILE A 171 -1.41 22.35 -4.18
C ILE A 171 -1.37 23.81 -4.61
N ASP A 172 -2.18 24.65 -3.96
CA ASP A 172 -2.07 26.10 -4.11
C ASP A 172 -1.05 26.60 -3.07
N PRO A 173 0.11 27.14 -3.51
CA PRO A 173 1.13 27.65 -2.59
C PRO A 173 0.68 28.90 -1.81
N ASN A 174 -0.35 29.59 -2.27
CA ASN A 174 -0.89 30.79 -1.63
C ASN A 174 -1.94 30.46 -0.57
N GLU A 175 -2.37 29.19 -0.50
CA GLU A 175 -3.37 28.71 0.44
C GLU A 175 -2.81 28.67 1.86
N ASN A 176 -3.26 29.60 2.70
CA ASN A 176 -2.88 29.71 4.09
C ASN A 176 -4.07 29.40 4.98
N TYR A 177 -3.85 28.52 5.95
CA TYR A 177 -4.86 28.11 6.91
C TYR A 177 -4.38 28.46 8.31
N ASP A 178 -5.20 29.19 9.06
CA ASP A 178 -4.96 29.44 10.48
C ASP A 178 -5.33 28.22 11.34
N LYS A 179 -6.36 27.49 10.88
CA LYS A 179 -6.88 26.28 11.52
C LYS A 179 -7.45 25.33 10.47
N ILE A 180 -7.23 24.03 10.66
CA ILE A 180 -7.89 22.98 9.90
C ILE A 180 -8.74 22.17 10.87
N ILE A 181 -10.02 22.03 10.58
CA ILE A 181 -10.95 21.23 11.38
C ILE A 181 -11.38 20.04 10.55
N VAL A 182 -11.18 18.83 11.08
CA VAL A 182 -11.67 17.59 10.52
C VAL A 182 -12.70 17.04 11.46
N SER A 183 -13.94 17.00 11.00
CA SER A 183 -15.08 16.50 11.75
C SER A 183 -15.63 15.27 11.07
N THR A 184 -15.84 14.18 11.81
CA THR A 184 -16.60 13.04 11.30
C THR A 184 -18.09 13.28 11.51
N SER A 185 -18.87 13.26 10.43
CA SER A 185 -20.32 13.29 10.54
C SER A 185 -20.84 11.97 11.14
N GLY A 186 -21.95 12.03 11.88
CA GLY A 186 -22.60 10.83 12.40
C GLY A 186 -22.93 9.84 11.27
N CYS A 187 -22.64 8.57 11.49
CA CYS A 187 -23.13 7.49 10.63
C CYS A 187 -24.45 6.95 11.21
N MET A 188 -25.23 6.20 10.43
CA MET A 188 -26.34 5.42 11.00
C MET A 188 -25.76 4.25 11.81
N GLY A 189 -25.62 4.47 13.13
CA GLY A 189 -25.03 3.51 14.08
C GLY A 189 -24.07 4.19 15.07
N PRO A 190 -23.41 3.42 15.96
CA PRO A 190 -22.45 3.96 16.93
C PRO A 190 -21.11 4.28 16.26
N CYS A 191 -21.07 5.34 15.45
CA CYS A 191 -19.80 5.92 15.03
C CYS A 191 -19.35 6.99 16.04
N PRO A 192 -18.11 6.92 16.53
CA PRO A 192 -17.58 8.00 17.36
C PRO A 192 -17.56 9.30 16.55
N GLN A 193 -18.14 10.35 17.12
CA GLN A 193 -17.94 11.71 16.61
C GLN A 193 -16.54 12.16 17.01
N LEU A 194 -15.74 12.48 16.01
CA LEU A 194 -14.36 12.86 16.15
C LEU A 194 -14.18 14.24 15.50
N ASP A 195 -13.79 15.21 16.31
CA ASP A 195 -13.37 16.53 15.84
C ASP A 195 -11.88 16.70 16.12
N ILE A 196 -11.09 16.81 15.06
CA ILE A 196 -9.67 17.10 15.13
C ILE A 196 -9.48 18.53 14.66
N SER A 197 -8.87 19.37 15.48
CA SER A 197 -8.50 20.72 15.08
C SER A 197 -6.99 20.91 15.14
N ILE A 198 -6.44 21.44 14.06
CA ILE A 198 -4.99 21.60 13.87
C ILE A 198 -4.73 23.07 13.61
N GLU A 199 -4.06 23.70 14.55
CA GLU A 199 -3.75 25.12 14.48
C GLU A 199 -2.36 25.36 13.89
N LYS A 200 -2.16 26.54 13.30
CA LYS A 200 -0.88 27.00 12.74
C LYS A 200 0.28 26.96 13.75
N THR A 201 -0.04 26.97 15.05
CA THR A 201 0.90 27.02 16.20
C THR A 201 1.46 25.65 16.62
N GLU A 202 1.36 24.62 15.77
CA GLU A 202 1.86 23.25 16.03
C GLU A 202 1.09 22.49 17.13
N MET A 203 -0.07 23.02 17.54
CA MET A 203 -0.95 22.38 18.52
C MET A 203 -2.11 21.69 17.81
N CYS A 204 -2.26 20.39 18.07
CA CYS A 204 -3.43 19.63 17.69
C CYS A 204 -4.33 19.43 18.91
N TYR A 205 -5.61 19.73 18.76
CA TYR A 205 -6.65 19.42 19.73
C TYR A 205 -7.52 18.28 19.19
N PHE A 206 -7.62 17.21 19.97
CA PHE A 206 -8.50 16.07 19.67
C PHE A 206 -9.70 16.11 20.59
N TRP A 207 -10.89 16.07 20.00
CA TRP A 207 -12.15 15.91 20.71
C TRP A 207 -12.80 14.61 20.26
N VAL A 208 -12.97 13.69 21.19
CA VAL A 208 -13.68 12.43 20.96
C VAL A 208 -14.92 12.43 21.85
N ASN A 209 -16.11 12.38 21.23
CA ASN A 209 -17.34 12.06 21.96
C ASN A 209 -17.60 10.56 21.80
N LEU A 210 -17.11 9.78 22.78
CA LEU A 210 -17.57 8.40 22.98
C LEU A 210 -18.92 8.48 23.69
N THR A 211 -19.93 7.81 23.14
CA THR A 211 -21.33 7.81 23.61
C THR A 211 -21.45 7.90 25.14
N LEU A 212 -22.11 8.97 25.61
CA LEU A 212 -22.63 9.22 26.96
C LEU A 212 -21.67 8.91 28.13
N GLN A 213 -20.59 9.69 28.31
CA GLN A 213 -20.18 10.27 29.61
C GLN A 213 -18.76 10.87 29.68
N TYR A 214 -17.91 10.75 28.65
CA TYR A 214 -16.53 11.23 28.76
C TYR A 214 -16.14 12.16 27.61
N LYS A 215 -15.76 13.40 27.96
CA LYS A 215 -15.07 14.35 27.09
C LYS A 215 -13.61 14.38 27.52
N GLU A 216 -12.71 13.92 26.65
CA GLU A 216 -11.27 14.03 26.88
C GLU A 216 -10.65 14.90 25.79
N CYS A 217 -9.84 15.88 26.21
CA CYS A 217 -9.07 16.74 25.33
C CYS A 217 -7.60 16.34 25.41
N PHE A 218 -7.04 15.89 24.29
CA PHE A 218 -5.61 15.61 24.19
C PHE A 218 -4.93 16.73 23.43
N ILE A 219 -3.93 17.36 24.07
CA ILE A 219 -3.04 18.32 23.42
C ILE A 219 -1.78 17.57 23.02
N LEU A 220 -1.56 17.43 21.71
CA LEU A 220 -0.30 16.92 21.18
C LEU A 220 0.47 18.08 20.55
N ARG A 221 1.69 18.30 21.05
CA ARG A 221 2.63 19.27 20.47
C ARG A 221 3.36 18.58 19.30
N LEU A 222 3.02 18.98 18.08
CA LEU A 222 3.72 18.48 16.90
C LEU A 222 5.10 19.11 16.79
N GLN A 223 6.08 18.38 16.28
CA GLN A 223 7.35 19.00 15.91
C GLN A 223 7.22 19.73 14.56
N ARG A 224 7.94 20.85 14.36
CA ARG A 224 8.00 21.62 13.09
C ARG A 224 8.10 20.79 11.81
N ARG A 225 8.78 19.63 11.87
CA ARG A 225 8.97 18.74 10.72
C ARG A 225 7.71 17.94 10.34
N THR A 226 6.71 17.89 11.21
CA THR A 226 5.47 17.11 11.02
C THR A 226 4.36 17.93 10.35
N ILE A 227 4.45 19.27 10.30
CA ILE A 227 3.43 20.14 9.70
C ILE A 227 3.23 19.90 8.20
N PRO A 228 4.29 19.78 7.36
CA PRO A 228 4.11 19.45 5.94
C PRO A 228 3.50 18.05 5.74
N ILE A 229 3.79 17.13 6.65
CA ILE A 229 3.23 15.77 6.67
C ILE A 229 1.75 15.80 7.05
N LEU A 230 1.35 16.62 8.03
CA LEU A 230 -0.06 16.82 8.39
C LEU A 230 -0.86 17.55 7.31
N LYS A 231 -0.30 18.58 6.65
CA LYS A 231 -0.93 19.20 5.47
C LYS A 231 -1.20 18.15 4.38
N LYS A 232 -0.26 17.22 4.20
CA LYS A 232 -0.42 16.08 3.28
C LYS A 232 -1.43 15.04 3.77
N ILE A 233 -1.58 14.83 5.08
CA ILE A 233 -2.57 13.91 5.69
C ILE A 233 -3.99 14.51 5.68
N LEU A 234 -4.15 15.80 5.93
CA LEU A 234 -5.44 16.48 5.97
C LEU A 234 -6.09 16.57 4.59
N LYS A 235 -5.28 16.81 3.56
CA LYS A 235 -5.71 16.76 2.16
C LYS A 235 -5.95 15.33 1.64
N ARG A 236 -5.69 14.29 2.45
CA ARG A 236 -6.10 12.90 2.18
C ARG A 236 -7.44 12.53 2.82
N LEU A 237 -7.93 13.37 3.74
CA LEU A 237 -9.17 13.17 4.50
C LEU A 237 -10.32 14.07 3.98
N THR A 238 -10.00 15.05 3.13
CA THR A 238 -10.94 15.91 2.38
C THR A 238 -10.87 15.55 0.91
#